data_AF-A0A392NT02-F1
#
_entry.id   AF-A0A392NT02-F1
#
_cell.length_a   1.000
_cell.length_b   1.000
_cell.length_c   1.000
_cell.angle_alpha   90.00
_cell.angle_beta   90.00
_cell.angle_gamma   90.00
#
_symmetry.space_group_name_H-M   'P 1'
#
loop_
_entity.id
_entity.type
_entity.pdbx_description
1 polymer ?
#
loop_
_entity_poly.entity_id
_entity_poly.type
_entity_poly.pdbx_seq_one_letter_code
_entity_poly.pdbx_strand_id
1 'polypeptide(L)'
;TVCTEPYVTSPLGEPCRCVWPMRVGLRLSVSLYTFFPLVSELASELAGGILMKRSQVRITGANAANQQPDKTVVLIDLVPLEEKFDNTTSSLISERFWHKKVVIKASYFGYYDVLYVNYPGLPPSPPLPPSSISMIDGGPYSSDGNNGRTIKPIGVDIQKRQNRGDLSKGFIAIVAVSVFVAFVLCTAAAYVMFKFRVHVSQPTSTPRLSHCSLTKASGNTTR
;
A
#
# COMPACT_ATOMS: atom_id res chain seq x y z
N THR A 1 35.24 -7.72 21.89
CA THR A 1 35.33 -8.69 20.78
C THR A 1 34.49 -8.17 19.64
N VAL A 2 35.02 -8.12 18.42
CA VAL A 2 34.25 -7.69 17.24
C VAL A 2 33.78 -8.95 16.52
N CYS A 3 32.47 -9.07 16.28
CA CYS A 3 31.93 -10.18 15.51
C CYS A 3 32.09 -9.89 14.02
N THR A 4 32.55 -10.88 13.28
CA THR A 4 32.62 -10.82 11.82
C THR A 4 31.23 -11.13 11.28
N GLU A 5 30.80 -10.34 10.30
CA GLU A 5 29.49 -10.52 9.71
C GLU A 5 29.45 -11.88 8.95
N PRO A 6 28.36 -12.66 9.05
CA PRO A 6 27.00 -12.31 9.47
C PRO A 6 26.69 -12.40 10.97
N TYR A 7 27.67 -12.74 11.81
CA TYR A 7 27.47 -12.92 13.25
C TYR A 7 27.27 -11.59 13.97
N VAL A 8 26.51 -11.65 15.07
CA VAL A 8 26.20 -10.48 15.91
C VAL A 8 26.54 -10.75 17.36
N THR A 9 26.73 -9.70 18.14
CA THR A 9 26.92 -9.82 19.59
C THR A 9 25.67 -10.42 20.24
N SER A 10 25.88 -11.26 21.25
CA SER A 10 24.82 -11.81 22.08
C SER A 10 23.90 -10.73 22.70
N PRO A 11 22.67 -11.11 23.10
CA PRO A 11 21.71 -10.20 23.71
C PRO A 11 22.25 -9.54 24.98
N LEU A 12 21.74 -8.34 25.29
CA LEU A 12 22.07 -7.65 26.54
C LEU A 12 21.71 -8.52 27.75
N GLY A 13 22.68 -8.68 28.67
CA GLY A 13 22.54 -9.49 29.88
C GLY A 13 23.03 -10.93 29.75
N GLU A 14 23.40 -11.38 28.55
CA GLU A 14 23.99 -12.70 28.31
C GLU A 14 25.53 -12.60 28.18
N PRO A 15 26.29 -13.71 28.35
CA PRO A 15 27.74 -13.71 28.16
C PRO A 15 28.13 -13.23 26.74
N CYS A 16 29.15 -12.36 26.66
CA CYS A 16 29.62 -11.78 25.41
C CYS A 16 30.16 -12.87 24.47
N ARG A 17 29.46 -13.13 23.37
CA ARG A 17 29.85 -14.06 22.31
C ARG A 17 29.26 -13.63 20.97
N CYS A 18 29.78 -14.20 19.89
CA CYS A 18 29.21 -14.01 18.56
C CYS A 18 28.20 -15.13 18.29
N VAL A 19 27.02 -14.74 17.81
CA VAL A 19 25.90 -15.66 17.55
C VAL A 19 25.32 -15.40 16.16
N TRP A 20 24.67 -16.40 15.58
CA TRP A 20 24.07 -16.29 14.26
C TRP A 20 22.63 -15.77 14.35
N PRO A 21 22.32 -14.55 13.86
CA PRO A 21 20.96 -14.01 13.95
C PRO A 21 20.04 -14.60 12.88
N MET A 22 18.74 -14.64 13.15
CA MET A 22 17.71 -14.77 12.12
C MET A 22 17.26 -13.38 11.67
N ARG A 23 17.34 -13.13 10.35
CA ARG A 23 17.02 -11.82 9.78
C ARG A 23 15.59 -11.81 9.28
N VAL A 24 14.82 -10.82 9.70
CA VAL A 24 13.42 -10.65 9.30
C VAL A 24 13.25 -9.25 8.73
N GLY A 25 12.61 -9.18 7.57
CA GLY A 25 12.19 -7.92 6.96
C GLY A 25 10.67 -7.79 7.06
N LEU A 26 10.19 -6.72 7.70
CA LEU A 26 8.75 -6.44 7.77
C LEU A 26 8.43 -5.12 7.05
N ARG A 27 7.28 -5.07 6.41
CA ARG A 27 6.69 -3.82 5.90
C ARG A 27 5.49 -3.45 6.74
N LEU A 28 5.57 -2.35 7.47
CA LEU A 28 4.51 -1.82 8.31
C LEU A 28 3.71 -0.76 7.55
N SER A 29 2.39 -0.74 7.75
CA SER A 29 1.48 0.23 7.11
C SER A 29 1.41 1.54 7.89
N VAL A 30 2.58 2.05 8.28
CA VAL A 30 2.77 3.35 8.94
C VAL A 30 4.01 4.02 8.37
N SER A 31 4.00 5.36 8.35
CA SER A 31 5.11 6.15 7.84
C SER A 31 6.35 6.03 8.72
N LEU A 32 7.54 6.26 8.14
CA LEU A 32 8.81 6.12 8.84
C LEU A 32 8.91 7.02 10.08
N TYR A 33 8.41 8.26 9.98
CA TYR A 33 8.41 9.22 11.09
C TYR A 33 7.46 8.81 12.22
N THR A 34 6.34 8.16 11.89
CA THR A 34 5.42 7.59 12.90
C THR A 34 6.05 6.38 13.59
N PHE A 35 6.87 5.61 12.87
CA PHE A 35 7.51 4.41 13.39
C PHE A 35 8.66 4.69 14.37
N PHE A 36 9.49 5.72 14.14
CA PHE A 36 10.72 5.93 14.93
C PHE A 36 10.51 6.00 16.46
N PRO A 37 9.47 6.65 17.01
CA PRO A 37 9.20 6.62 18.44
C PRO A 37 8.80 5.23 18.97
N LEU A 38 8.36 4.32 18.10
CA LEU A 38 7.76 3.03 18.43
C LEU A 38 8.71 1.83 18.27
N VAL A 39 9.99 2.05 17.95
CA VAL A 39 11.01 0.99 17.77
C VAL A 39 11.07 0.03 18.97
N SER A 40 11.02 0.60 20.17
CA SER A 40 11.00 -0.12 21.44
C SER A 40 9.75 -1.01 21.60
N GLU A 41 8.60 -0.47 21.22
CA GLU A 41 7.31 -1.18 21.32
C GLU A 41 7.25 -2.31 20.28
N LEU A 42 7.73 -2.08 19.06
CA LEU A 42 7.80 -3.13 18.04
C LEU A 42 8.67 -4.30 18.52
N ALA A 43 9.85 -4.02 19.10
CA ALA A 43 10.70 -5.06 19.64
C ALA A 43 10.00 -5.86 20.75
N SER A 44 9.16 -5.22 21.56
CA SER A 44 8.38 -5.87 22.61
C SER A 44 7.26 -6.76 22.05
N GLU A 45 6.49 -6.24 21.09
CA GLU A 45 5.42 -6.98 20.41
C GLU A 45 5.96 -8.22 19.68
N LEU A 46 7.06 -8.05 18.94
CA LEU A 46 7.75 -9.14 18.26
C LEU A 46 8.23 -10.19 19.26
N ALA A 47 8.91 -9.77 20.33
CA ALA A 47 9.41 -10.67 21.36
C ALA A 47 8.28 -11.49 22.01
N GLY A 48 7.15 -10.86 22.33
CA GLY A 48 5.97 -11.56 22.83
C GLY A 48 5.40 -12.57 21.82
N GLY A 49 5.30 -12.20 20.54
CA GLY A 49 4.73 -13.06 19.49
C GLY A 49 5.59 -14.27 19.12
N ILE A 50 6.91 -14.21 19.35
CA ILE A 50 7.85 -15.31 19.10
C ILE A 50 8.40 -15.97 20.37
N LEU A 51 7.85 -15.63 21.55
CA LEU A 51 8.23 -16.18 22.85
C LEU A 51 9.71 -15.97 23.20
N MET A 52 10.22 -14.76 22.96
CA MET A 52 11.59 -14.35 23.28
C MET A 52 11.61 -13.21 24.30
N LYS A 53 12.78 -12.94 24.88
CA LYS A 53 13.02 -11.70 25.62
C LYS A 53 13.13 -10.54 24.62
N ARG A 54 12.70 -9.35 25.02
CA ARG A 54 12.87 -8.13 24.22
C ARG A 54 14.34 -7.87 23.84
N SER A 55 15.30 -8.23 24.69
CA SER A 55 16.74 -8.08 24.41
C SER A 55 17.24 -8.94 23.24
N GLN A 56 16.48 -9.95 22.82
CA GLN A 56 16.77 -10.80 21.68
C GLN A 56 16.23 -10.24 20.35
N VAL A 57 15.45 -9.16 20.38
CA VAL A 57 14.90 -8.54 19.18
C VAL A 57 15.60 -7.22 18.94
N ARG A 58 16.44 -7.16 17.90
CA ARG A 58 17.20 -5.97 17.54
C ARG A 58 16.70 -5.40 16.23
N ILE A 59 16.15 -4.19 16.31
CA ILE A 59 15.81 -3.41 15.11
C ILE A 59 17.11 -2.81 14.57
N THR A 60 17.59 -3.31 13.43
CA THR A 60 18.88 -2.90 12.83
C THR A 60 18.73 -1.73 11.87
N GLY A 61 17.53 -1.50 11.35
CA GLY A 61 17.25 -0.35 10.51
C GLY A 61 15.77 -0.22 10.17
N ALA A 62 15.40 0.96 9.70
CA ALA A 62 14.10 1.19 9.10
C ALA A 62 14.22 2.26 8.01
N ASN A 63 13.46 2.10 6.93
CA ASN A 63 13.40 3.05 5.83
C ASN A 63 11.98 3.16 5.28
N ALA A 64 11.66 4.28 4.62
CA ALA A 64 10.42 4.40 3.87
C ALA A 64 10.39 3.35 2.75
N ALA A 65 9.24 2.71 2.52
CA ALA A 65 9.09 1.83 1.37
C ALA A 65 9.07 2.70 0.11
N ASN A 66 9.97 2.45 -0.85
CA ASN A 66 10.31 3.40 -1.92
C ASN A 66 9.11 4.11 -2.58
N GLN A 67 8.21 3.33 -3.16
CA GLN A 67 7.02 3.84 -3.88
C GLN A 67 5.84 4.12 -2.94
N GLN A 68 5.97 3.83 -1.65
CA GLN A 68 4.93 3.88 -0.61
C GLN A 68 5.50 4.57 0.64
N PRO A 69 5.70 5.90 0.60
CA PRO A 69 6.31 6.65 1.72
C PRO A 69 5.46 6.64 3.00
N ASP A 70 4.19 6.25 2.87
CA ASP A 70 3.25 5.95 3.94
C ASP A 70 3.51 4.62 4.65
N LYS A 71 4.48 3.82 4.16
CA LYS A 71 4.86 2.53 4.72
C LYS A 71 6.34 2.49 5.09
N THR A 72 6.67 1.65 6.06
CA THR A 72 8.03 1.50 6.58
C THR A 72 8.50 0.08 6.40
N VAL A 73 9.68 -0.09 5.82
CA VAL A 73 10.42 -1.37 5.84
C VAL A 73 11.33 -1.36 7.06
N VAL A 74 11.18 -2.37 7.92
CA VAL A 74 11.97 -2.55 9.13
C VAL A 74 12.84 -3.79 8.99
N LEU A 75 14.14 -3.65 9.28
CA LEU A 75 15.13 -4.72 9.29
C LEU A 75 15.36 -5.16 10.74
N ILE A 76 15.24 -6.46 10.99
CA ILE A 76 15.21 -7.02 12.33
C ILE A 76 16.19 -8.19 12.40
N ASP A 77 17.04 -8.20 13.42
CA ASP A 77 17.79 -9.36 13.85
C ASP A 77 17.13 -9.99 15.08
N LEU A 78 16.75 -11.25 14.97
CA LEU A 78 16.38 -12.09 16.10
C LEU A 78 17.64 -12.83 16.57
N VAL A 79 18.01 -12.61 17.82
CA VAL A 79 19.30 -13.02 18.38
C VAL A 79 19.06 -14.20 19.35
N PRO A 80 19.67 -15.37 19.12
CA PRO A 80 19.53 -16.50 20.03
C PRO A 80 20.26 -16.24 21.36
N LEU A 81 19.80 -16.90 22.44
CA LEU A 81 20.54 -16.94 23.72
C LEU A 81 21.77 -17.87 23.61
N GLU A 82 21.64 -18.90 22.79
CA GLU A 82 22.72 -19.80 22.42
C GLU A 82 23.43 -19.35 21.14
N GLU A 83 24.24 -20.20 20.53
CA GLU A 83 25.09 -19.82 19.40
C GLU A 83 24.26 -19.63 18.13
N LYS A 84 23.18 -20.42 18.04
CA LYS A 84 22.25 -20.51 16.94
C LYS A 84 20.88 -20.97 17.46
N PHE A 85 19.83 -20.72 16.69
CA PHE A 85 18.56 -21.40 16.87
C PHE A 85 18.70 -22.84 16.40
N ASP A 86 18.09 -23.77 17.11
CA ASP A 86 17.92 -25.12 16.59
C ASP A 86 16.95 -25.13 15.39
N ASN A 87 16.96 -26.22 14.62
CA ASN A 87 16.17 -26.33 13.39
C ASN A 87 14.66 -26.24 13.66
N THR A 88 14.20 -26.77 14.78
CA THR A 88 12.77 -26.76 15.17
C THR A 88 12.34 -25.35 15.51
N THR A 89 13.10 -24.65 16.37
CA THR A 89 12.85 -23.28 16.79
C THR A 89 12.90 -22.33 15.60
N SER A 90 13.90 -22.44 14.73
CA SER A 90 14.00 -21.60 13.53
C SER A 90 12.85 -21.83 12.55
N SER A 91 12.45 -23.09 12.34
CA SER A 91 11.28 -23.42 11.51
C SER A 91 9.98 -22.86 12.10
N LEU A 92 9.77 -23.01 13.41
CA LEU A 92 8.59 -22.49 14.10
C LEU A 92 8.49 -20.97 14.04
N ILE A 93 9.61 -20.25 14.21
CA ILE A 93 9.64 -18.79 14.09
C ILE A 93 9.29 -18.38 12.66
N SER A 94 9.89 -19.02 11.66
CA SER A 94 9.61 -18.76 10.24
C SER A 94 8.13 -18.98 9.92
N GLU A 95 7.57 -20.12 10.35
CA GLU A 95 6.15 -20.43 10.18
C GLU A 95 5.26 -19.35 10.80
N ARG A 96 5.60 -18.90 12.02
CA ARG A 96 4.83 -17.84 12.71
C ARG A 96 4.82 -16.53 11.93
N PHE A 97 5.95 -16.12 11.36
CA PHE A 97 6.00 -14.92 10.52
C PHE A 97 5.17 -15.09 9.25
N TRP A 98 5.42 -16.15 8.48
CA TRP A 98 4.74 -16.36 7.20
C TRP A 98 3.22 -16.51 7.33
N HIS A 99 2.75 -17.10 8.43
CA HIS A 99 1.33 -17.24 8.71
C HIS A 99 0.74 -16.09 9.54
N LYS A 100 1.49 -14.99 9.70
CA LYS A 100 1.10 -13.79 10.47
C LYS A 100 0.61 -14.11 11.90
N LYS A 101 1.17 -15.14 12.54
CA LYS A 101 0.89 -15.56 13.92
C LYS A 101 1.64 -14.70 14.95
N VAL A 102 2.56 -13.83 14.51
CA VAL A 102 3.20 -12.81 15.35
C VAL A 102 2.24 -11.62 15.44
N VAL A 103 1.57 -11.48 16.58
CA VAL A 103 0.61 -10.39 16.79
C VAL A 103 1.37 -9.10 17.03
N ILE A 104 1.10 -8.10 16.20
CA ILE A 104 1.63 -6.74 16.32
C ILE A 104 0.42 -5.81 16.39
N LYS A 105 0.34 -4.95 17.41
CA LYS A 105 -0.76 -3.98 17.54
C LYS A 105 -0.96 -3.12 16.29
N ALA A 106 -2.05 -3.37 15.57
CA ALA A 106 -2.40 -2.62 14.38
C ALA A 106 -2.68 -1.13 14.64
N SER A 107 -3.06 -0.76 15.87
CA SER A 107 -3.24 0.64 16.28
C SER A 107 -1.94 1.45 16.23
N TYR A 108 -0.79 0.81 16.41
CA TYR A 108 0.52 1.45 16.40
C TYR A 108 1.26 1.28 15.07
N PHE A 109 1.13 0.10 14.45
CA PHE A 109 1.97 -0.29 13.31
C PHE A 109 1.17 -0.55 12.02
N GLY A 110 -0.15 -0.43 12.07
CA GLY A 110 -1.03 -0.82 10.97
C GLY A 110 -0.94 -2.31 10.65
N TYR A 111 -1.36 -2.68 9.44
CA TYR A 111 -1.10 -4.02 8.92
C TYR A 111 0.38 -4.18 8.58
N TYR A 112 0.89 -5.41 8.70
CA TYR A 112 2.23 -5.73 8.28
C TYR A 112 2.27 -6.84 7.24
N ASP A 113 3.27 -6.78 6.39
CA ASP A 113 3.65 -7.85 5.46
C ASP A 113 5.07 -8.34 5.77
N VAL A 114 5.29 -9.64 5.63
CA VAL A 114 6.61 -10.25 5.77
C VAL A 114 7.30 -10.21 4.42
N LEU A 115 8.45 -9.55 4.35
CA LEU A 115 9.25 -9.45 3.14
C LEU A 115 10.18 -10.64 2.99
N TYR A 116 10.85 -11.01 4.08
CA TYR A 116 11.71 -12.18 4.14
C TYR A 116 11.89 -12.65 5.58
N VAL A 117 12.18 -13.94 5.71
CA VAL A 117 12.73 -14.56 6.91
C VAL A 117 13.93 -15.37 6.44
N ASN A 118 15.14 -14.96 6.86
CA ASN A 118 16.38 -15.56 6.42
C ASN A 118 17.15 -16.16 7.60
N TYR A 119 17.43 -17.46 7.50
CA TYR A 119 18.23 -18.21 8.45
C TYR A 119 18.82 -19.46 7.78
N PRO A 120 20.04 -19.89 8.11
CA PRO A 120 20.61 -21.11 7.55
C PRO A 120 19.71 -22.32 7.77
N GLY A 121 19.50 -23.11 6.72
CA GLY A 121 18.65 -24.31 6.76
C GLY A 121 17.16 -24.08 6.57
N LEU A 122 16.69 -22.82 6.47
CA LEU A 122 15.32 -22.52 6.07
C LEU A 122 15.14 -22.55 4.54
N PRO A 123 13.93 -22.86 4.05
CA PRO A 123 13.61 -22.68 2.64
C PRO A 123 13.71 -21.19 2.25
N PRO A 124 14.01 -20.88 0.98
CA PRO A 124 14.08 -19.50 0.51
C PRO A 124 12.73 -18.80 0.71
N SER A 125 12.79 -17.50 0.99
CA SER A 125 11.58 -16.67 1.11
C SER A 125 10.81 -16.67 -0.23
N PRO A 126 9.46 -16.67 -0.21
CA PRO A 126 8.66 -16.58 -1.43
C PRO A 126 9.04 -15.35 -2.25
N PRO A 127 8.93 -15.41 -3.59
CA PRO A 127 9.21 -14.25 -4.44
C PRO A 127 8.27 -13.11 -4.07
N LEU A 128 8.83 -11.92 -3.86
CA LEU A 128 8.02 -10.75 -3.56
C LEU A 128 7.26 -10.26 -4.80
N PRO A 129 6.06 -9.69 -4.65
CA PRO A 129 5.34 -9.08 -5.75
C PRO A 129 6.13 -7.92 -6.39
N PRO A 130 5.99 -7.68 -7.71
CA PRO A 130 6.86 -6.77 -8.47
C PRO A 130 6.85 -5.30 -8.01
N SER A 131 5.88 -4.88 -7.20
CA SER A 131 5.83 -3.54 -6.58
C SER A 131 6.84 -3.34 -5.44
N SER A 132 7.69 -4.33 -5.11
CA SER A 132 8.78 -4.21 -4.14
C SER A 132 10.19 -4.16 -4.74
N ILE A 133 10.31 -4.05 -6.07
CA ILE A 133 11.58 -4.31 -6.81
C ILE A 133 12.71 -3.30 -6.53
N SER A 134 12.49 -2.19 -5.85
CA SER A 134 13.59 -1.30 -5.44
C SER A 134 14.05 -1.53 -4.00
N MET A 135 14.23 -2.77 -3.56
CA MET A 135 14.89 -2.98 -2.26
C MET A 135 16.32 -2.44 -2.33
N ILE A 136 16.53 -1.25 -1.75
CA ILE A 136 17.78 -0.72 -1.22
C ILE A 136 19.01 -1.24 -1.99
N ASP A 137 19.46 -0.47 -2.98
CA ASP A 137 20.76 -0.64 -3.67
C ASP A 137 21.96 -0.37 -2.73
N GLY A 138 21.94 -1.00 -1.56
CA GLY A 138 22.81 -0.65 -0.43
C GLY A 138 22.47 -1.42 0.85
N GLY A 139 21.93 -2.63 0.76
CA GLY A 139 22.04 -3.57 1.87
C GLY A 139 23.52 -3.93 2.07
N PRO A 140 24.07 -3.97 3.29
CA PRO A 140 25.51 -4.10 3.50
C PRO A 140 26.09 -5.45 3.06
N TYR A 141 25.26 -6.39 2.60
CA TYR A 141 25.66 -7.75 2.23
C TYR A 141 24.92 -8.24 0.99
N SER A 142 25.12 -7.54 -0.12
CA SER A 142 25.07 -8.18 -1.43
C SER A 142 26.26 -9.15 -1.50
N SER A 143 26.02 -10.43 -1.28
CA SER A 143 26.99 -11.48 -1.57
C SER A 143 27.09 -11.59 -3.09
N ASP A 144 27.99 -10.81 -3.68
CA ASP A 144 28.31 -10.91 -5.10
C ASP A 144 29.76 -11.40 -5.23
N GLY A 145 29.87 -12.58 -5.86
CA GLY A 145 31.14 -13.22 -6.11
C GLY A 145 31.91 -12.48 -7.19
N ASN A 146 33.18 -12.23 -6.90
CA ASN A 146 34.26 -12.15 -7.87
C ASN A 146 34.20 -11.01 -8.93
N ASN A 147 34.83 -9.87 -8.60
CA ASN A 147 35.95 -9.27 -9.36
C ASN A 147 36.07 -7.78 -9.00
N GLY A 148 37.20 -7.43 -8.37
CA GLY A 148 37.48 -6.06 -7.96
C GLY A 148 37.59 -5.09 -9.14
N ARG A 149 36.90 -3.96 -9.03
CA ARG A 149 37.42 -2.69 -9.55
C ARG A 149 36.82 -1.51 -8.81
N THR A 150 37.71 -0.76 -8.17
CA THR A 150 37.49 0.56 -7.57
C THR A 150 36.71 1.48 -8.50
N ILE A 151 35.58 2.03 -8.04
CA ILE A 151 34.97 3.20 -8.66
C ILE A 151 34.64 4.20 -7.54
N LYS A 152 35.40 5.30 -7.54
CA LYS A 152 35.13 6.54 -6.80
C LYS A 152 33.68 6.99 -7.00
N PRO A 153 33.02 7.60 -6.00
CA PRO A 153 31.72 8.21 -6.23
C PRO A 153 31.90 9.43 -7.15
N ILE A 154 31.45 9.30 -8.38
CA ILE A 154 31.24 10.42 -9.29
C ILE A 154 29.90 11.04 -8.92
N GLY A 155 29.94 12.11 -8.13
CA GLY A 155 28.81 13.02 -7.97
C GLY A 155 28.60 13.76 -9.28
N VAL A 156 27.64 13.31 -10.07
CA VAL A 156 27.24 13.94 -11.33
C VAL A 156 25.77 14.37 -11.20
N ASP A 157 25.58 15.68 -11.30
CA ASP A 157 24.31 16.33 -11.57
C ASP A 157 23.82 15.93 -12.98
N ILE A 158 22.64 15.30 -13.07
CA ILE A 158 21.90 15.11 -14.32
C ILE A 158 20.43 15.46 -14.08
N GLN A 159 20.15 16.75 -14.25
CA GLN A 159 19.18 17.29 -15.21
C GLN A 159 18.24 16.27 -15.91
N LYS A 160 16.98 16.28 -15.47
CA LYS A 160 15.74 16.26 -16.27
C LYS A 160 15.79 15.54 -17.64
N ARG A 161 15.22 14.32 -17.72
CA ARG A 161 14.38 13.90 -18.86
C ARG A 161 13.47 12.70 -18.54
N GLN A 162 12.16 12.99 -18.52
CA GLN A 162 11.06 12.15 -19.03
C GLN A 162 11.12 10.63 -18.83
N ASN A 163 10.22 10.11 -17.99
CA ASN A 163 9.33 9.05 -18.47
C ASN A 163 7.90 9.26 -17.95
N ARG A 164 7.12 9.99 -18.75
CA ARG A 164 5.66 9.91 -18.78
C ARG A 164 5.35 8.57 -19.44
N GLY A 165 5.02 7.55 -18.66
CA GLY A 165 4.74 6.26 -19.29
C GLY A 165 4.56 5.12 -18.32
N ASP A 166 3.65 5.24 -17.35
CA ASP A 166 2.79 4.11 -16.98
C ASP A 166 1.59 4.53 -16.11
N LEU A 167 0.86 5.57 -16.51
CA LEU A 167 -0.49 5.76 -15.97
C LEU A 167 -1.41 4.78 -16.70
N SER A 168 -1.35 3.56 -16.17
CA SER A 168 -2.28 2.47 -16.25
C SER A 168 -3.35 2.62 -17.35
N LYS A 169 -3.22 1.73 -18.33
CA LYS A 169 -4.30 1.32 -19.24
C LYS A 169 -5.64 1.08 -18.48
N GLY A 170 -5.58 0.76 -17.18
CA GLY A 170 -6.72 0.70 -16.26
C GLY A 170 -7.34 2.05 -15.86
N PHE A 171 -6.56 3.10 -15.53
CA PHE A 171 -7.11 4.42 -15.17
C PHE A 171 -7.83 5.08 -16.36
N ILE A 172 -7.28 4.91 -17.57
CA ILE A 172 -7.96 5.37 -18.81
C ILE A 172 -9.29 4.65 -18.99
N ALA A 173 -9.34 3.32 -18.74
CA ALA A 173 -10.58 2.55 -18.81
C ALA A 173 -11.61 3.01 -17.75
N ILE A 174 -11.19 3.27 -16.51
CA ILE A 174 -12.07 3.73 -15.44
C ILE A 174 -12.65 5.11 -15.77
N VAL A 175 -11.84 6.05 -16.25
CA VAL A 175 -12.30 7.39 -16.65
C VAL A 175 -13.28 7.31 -17.82
N ALA A 176 -12.97 6.50 -18.85
CA ALA A 176 -13.85 6.34 -20.01
C ALA A 176 -15.21 5.75 -19.64
N VAL A 177 -15.23 4.71 -18.80
CA VAL A 177 -16.48 4.08 -18.33
C VAL A 177 -17.29 5.06 -17.48
N SER A 178 -16.64 5.81 -16.58
CA SER A 178 -17.31 6.80 -15.73
C SER A 178 -17.99 7.90 -16.56
N VAL A 179 -17.29 8.46 -17.55
CA VAL A 179 -17.85 9.49 -18.44
C VAL A 179 -19.01 8.94 -19.27
N PHE A 180 -18.89 7.71 -19.78
CA PHE A 180 -19.96 7.09 -20.56
C PHE A 180 -21.23 6.86 -19.73
N VAL A 181 -21.09 6.34 -18.50
CA VAL A 181 -22.22 6.15 -17.58
C VAL A 181 -22.87 7.48 -17.23
N ALA A 182 -22.08 8.51 -16.91
CA ALA A 182 -22.60 9.84 -16.62
C ALA A 182 -23.37 10.43 -17.81
N PHE A 183 -22.86 10.26 -19.04
CA PHE A 183 -23.53 10.74 -20.25
C PHE A 183 -24.87 10.03 -20.51
N VAL A 184 -24.92 8.71 -20.33
CA VAL A 184 -26.17 7.93 -20.47
C VAL A 184 -27.21 8.38 -19.43
N LEU A 185 -26.80 8.59 -18.18
CA LEU A 185 -27.70 9.06 -17.13
C LEU A 185 -28.21 10.48 -17.41
N CYS A 186 -27.33 11.39 -17.83
CA CYS A 186 -27.70 12.77 -18.17
C CYS A 186 -28.67 12.83 -19.36
N THR A 187 -28.44 12.03 -20.41
CA THR A 187 -29.31 12.00 -21.59
C THR A 187 -30.68 11.38 -21.28
N ALA A 188 -30.72 10.31 -20.47
CA ALA A 188 -31.98 9.73 -19.99
C ALA A 188 -32.79 10.74 -19.17
N ALA A 189 -32.14 11.44 -18.23
CA ALA A 189 -32.80 12.47 -17.42
C ALA A 189 -33.30 13.64 -18.29
N ALA A 190 -32.50 14.11 -19.24
CA ALA A 190 -32.90 15.17 -20.17
C ALA A 190 -34.07 14.75 -21.07
N TYR A 191 -34.08 13.51 -21.56
CA TYR A 191 -35.18 12.96 -22.37
C TYR A 191 -36.48 12.88 -21.57
N VAL A 192 -36.42 12.39 -20.32
CA VAL A 192 -37.56 12.35 -19.41
C VAL A 192 -38.08 13.76 -19.16
N MET A 193 -37.21 14.71 -18.81
CA MET A 193 -37.58 16.11 -18.60
C MET A 193 -38.20 16.73 -19.86
N PHE A 194 -37.67 16.44 -21.05
CA PHE A 194 -38.22 16.91 -22.31
C PHE A 194 -39.61 16.33 -22.58
N LYS A 195 -39.80 15.01 -22.37
CA LYS A 195 -41.12 14.35 -22.48
C LYS A 195 -42.13 14.94 -21.49
N PHE A 196 -41.73 15.17 -20.23
CA PHE A 196 -42.60 15.81 -19.24
C PHE A 196 -42.91 17.26 -19.61
N ARG A 197 -41.96 18.03 -20.15
CA ARG A 197 -42.21 19.39 -20.63
C ARG A 197 -43.12 19.42 -21.86
N VAL A 198 -43.00 18.47 -22.77
CA VAL A 198 -43.88 18.32 -23.94
C VAL A 198 -45.30 17.93 -23.51
N HIS A 199 -45.46 17.09 -22.49
CA HIS A 199 -46.79 16.81 -21.92
C HIS A 199 -47.40 18.00 -21.17
N VAL A 200 -46.60 18.81 -20.48
CA VAL A 200 -47.08 20.05 -19.84
C VAL A 200 -47.38 21.15 -20.87
N SER A 201 -46.80 21.08 -22.07
CA SER A 201 -46.93 22.10 -23.12
C SER A 201 -47.97 21.76 -24.19
N GLN A 202 -48.75 20.68 -24.06
CA GLN A 202 -49.90 20.46 -24.94
C GLN A 202 -51.08 21.34 -24.46
N PRO A 203 -51.47 22.37 -25.24
CA PRO A 203 -52.54 23.28 -24.86
C PRO A 203 -53.90 22.63 -25.15
N THR A 204 -54.85 22.87 -24.26
CA THR A 204 -56.28 22.73 -24.52
C THR A 204 -56.61 23.41 -25.84
N SER A 205 -56.84 22.60 -26.87
CA SER A 205 -57.15 23.07 -28.22
C SER A 205 -58.65 23.35 -28.31
N THR A 206 -58.99 24.62 -28.43
CA THR A 206 -60.30 25.13 -28.84
C THR A 206 -60.59 24.67 -30.28
N PRO A 207 -61.76 24.08 -30.60
CA PRO A 207 -62.18 23.89 -31.98
C PRO A 207 -62.78 25.19 -32.52
N ARG A 208 -62.20 25.72 -33.60
CA ARG A 208 -62.79 26.83 -34.37
C ARG A 208 -64.01 26.36 -35.16
N LEU A 209 -65.11 27.08 -34.94
CA LEU A 209 -66.00 27.70 -35.94
C LEU A 209 -66.43 26.85 -37.15
N SER A 210 -67.64 26.31 -37.04
CA SER A 210 -68.54 26.04 -38.18
C SER A 210 -69.44 27.26 -38.39
N HIS A 211 -69.45 27.81 -39.60
CA HIS A 211 -70.31 28.91 -40.04
C HIS A 211 -71.64 28.40 -40.60
N CYS A 212 -72.76 28.96 -40.12
CA CYS A 212 -74.11 29.16 -40.72
C CYS A 212 -75.11 29.18 -39.55
N SER A 213 -76.07 30.09 -39.41
CA SER A 213 -76.83 30.89 -40.38
C SER A 213 -77.53 32.05 -39.67
N LEU A 214 -77.51 33.22 -40.33
CA LEU A 214 -78.59 34.19 -40.50
C LEU A 214 -79.81 34.13 -39.54
N THR A 215 -79.96 35.12 -38.65
CA THR A 215 -81.15 36.02 -38.60
C THR A 215 -80.95 37.21 -37.66
N LYS A 216 -81.53 38.33 -38.06
CA LYS A 216 -81.45 39.70 -37.54
C LYS A 216 -82.67 39.99 -36.64
N ALA A 217 -82.47 40.60 -35.47
CA ALA A 217 -83.40 41.50 -34.77
C ALA A 217 -82.58 42.21 -33.65
N SER A 218 -82.14 43.46 -33.82
CA SER A 218 -82.85 44.73 -33.59
C SER A 218 -83.07 45.06 -32.11
N GLY A 219 -82.37 46.11 -31.60
CA GLY A 219 -82.90 46.97 -30.54
C GLY A 219 -81.93 47.39 -29.44
N ASN A 220 -81.43 48.63 -29.54
CA ASN A 220 -80.69 49.35 -28.51
C ASN A 220 -81.55 49.67 -27.27
N THR A 221 -80.90 49.67 -26.10
CA THR A 221 -81.31 50.44 -24.92
C THR A 221 -81.08 51.92 -25.17
N THR A 222 -82.13 52.74 -25.01
CA THR A 222 -81.99 54.14 -24.60
C THR A 222 -83.12 54.53 -23.67
N ARG A 223 -82.69 55.11 -22.54
CA ARG A 223 -83.40 55.85 -21.50
C ARG A 223 -83.96 55.06 -20.32
#